data_AF-A0A4Q3FJ41-F1
#
_entry.id   AF-A0A4Q3FJ41-F1
#
_cell.length_a   1.000
_cell.length_b   1.000
_cell.length_c   1.000
_cell.angle_alpha   90.00
_cell.angle_beta   90.00
_cell.angle_gamma   90.00
#
_symmetry.space_group_name_H-M   'P 1'
#
loop_
_entity.id
_entity.type
_entity.pdbx_description
1 polymer ?
#
loop_
_entity_poly.entity_id
_entity_poly.type
_entity_poly.pdbx_seq_one_letter_code
_entity_poly.pdbx_strand_id
1 'polypeptide(L)'
;MIRIRSIARVAALGGLCLLAPAARADVPANGKAYMDAAYASVESLFKLYDGKPSLPRLSDPVDGKVLADIWNAPAILGKPPYAADDLQTLLEFVKKQTSILQAYALFSPQPGRKAPDPSANAIEFQDELTRTRVFLLQAAGGALSAINDFAARLKDQDKTEDRARGLREMRLGLQEIVVGSVLALRSPELRDANRQLIAQAFAENAAGIASSLAPPDRNALVSALQAARPSLKPEAQKAISDFATAVTAAPCEVFCLVN
;
A
#
# COMPACT_ATOMS: atom_id res chain seq x y z
N MET A 1 -59.75 41.84 -39.40
CA MET A 1 -59.12 42.10 -38.08
C MET A 1 -58.71 40.74 -37.50
N ILE A 2 -57.51 40.23 -37.79
CA ILE A 2 -56.27 40.32 -36.98
C ILE A 2 -56.49 40.02 -35.48
N ARG A 3 -56.08 38.83 -35.01
CA ARG A 3 -54.87 38.64 -34.18
C ARG A 3 -54.63 37.16 -33.83
N ILE A 4 -53.56 36.63 -34.42
CA ILE A 4 -52.81 35.44 -33.99
C ILE A 4 -51.89 35.85 -32.84
N ARG A 5 -51.96 35.19 -31.67
CA ARG A 5 -50.94 35.14 -30.59
C ARG A 5 -51.30 33.95 -29.68
N SER A 6 -50.44 33.05 -29.21
CA SER A 6 -49.02 32.80 -29.39
C SER A 6 -48.76 31.35 -28.94
N ILE A 7 -48.02 30.60 -29.75
CA ILE A 7 -47.26 29.42 -29.35
C ILE A 7 -46.02 29.92 -28.61
N ALA A 8 -45.77 29.50 -27.37
CA ALA A 8 -44.43 29.57 -26.79
C ALA A 8 -44.29 28.72 -25.51
N ARG A 9 -43.46 27.68 -25.62
CA ARG A 9 -42.50 27.20 -24.60
C ARG A 9 -43.02 26.37 -23.44
N VAL A 10 -43.21 25.07 -23.68
CA VAL A 10 -42.96 24.02 -22.67
C VAL A 10 -42.27 22.85 -23.37
N ALA A 11 -40.96 22.96 -23.59
CA ALA A 11 -40.10 21.83 -23.98
C ALA A 11 -38.63 22.26 -23.86
N ALA A 12 -38.04 22.13 -22.67
CA ALA A 12 -36.57 22.06 -22.47
C ALA A 12 -36.21 21.94 -20.97
N LEU A 13 -36.68 20.92 -20.26
CA LEU A 13 -36.15 20.57 -18.93
C LEU A 13 -36.22 19.05 -18.75
N GLY A 14 -35.27 18.34 -19.33
CA GLY A 14 -35.23 16.88 -19.24
C GLY A 14 -34.05 16.30 -20.00
N GLY A 15 -32.83 16.67 -19.61
CA GLY A 15 -31.62 16.24 -20.31
C GLY A 15 -30.33 16.78 -19.74
N LEU A 16 -30.16 16.73 -18.41
CA LEU A 16 -28.85 16.87 -17.77
C LEU A 16 -28.61 15.66 -16.86
N CYS A 17 -28.52 14.47 -17.47
CA CYS A 17 -27.87 13.34 -16.82
C CYS A 17 -26.36 13.59 -16.80
N LEU A 18 -25.90 14.16 -15.68
CA LEU A 18 -24.73 13.71 -14.93
C LEU A 18 -23.56 13.16 -15.78
N LEU A 19 -22.85 14.04 -16.49
CA LEU A 19 -21.41 13.85 -16.71
C LEU A 19 -20.69 14.22 -15.41
N ALA A 20 -20.88 13.40 -14.37
CA ALA A 20 -19.94 13.41 -13.27
C ALA A 20 -18.61 12.93 -13.88
N PRO A 21 -17.52 13.73 -13.84
CA PRO A 21 -16.21 13.18 -14.17
C PRO A 21 -16.04 11.96 -13.28
N ALA A 22 -15.78 10.79 -13.89
CA ALA A 22 -15.37 9.63 -13.13
C ALA A 22 -14.23 10.10 -12.22
N ALA A 23 -14.47 10.10 -10.91
CA ALA A 23 -13.50 10.59 -9.95
C ALA A 23 -12.24 9.76 -10.15
N ARG A 24 -11.23 10.34 -10.81
CA ARG A 24 -9.89 9.80 -10.82
C ARG A 24 -9.40 9.92 -9.40
N ALA A 25 -9.23 8.79 -8.74
CA ALA A 25 -8.76 8.76 -7.38
C ALA A 25 -7.24 8.57 -7.46
N ASP A 26 -6.57 9.70 -7.60
CA ASP A 26 -5.12 9.81 -7.69
C ASP A 26 -4.52 9.99 -6.28
N VAL A 27 -3.20 9.88 -6.15
CA VAL A 27 -2.50 10.37 -4.97
C VAL A 27 -2.92 11.84 -4.74
N PRO A 28 -3.31 12.25 -3.51
CA PRO A 28 -3.75 13.62 -3.25
C PRO A 28 -2.71 14.62 -3.75
N ALA A 29 -3.16 15.78 -4.25
CA ALA A 29 -2.25 16.80 -4.79
C ALA A 29 -1.17 17.24 -3.78
N ASN A 30 -1.48 17.18 -2.48
CA ASN A 30 -0.56 17.46 -1.38
C ASN A 30 0.05 16.20 -0.75
N GLY A 31 -0.29 15.00 -1.19
CA GLY A 31 0.14 13.73 -0.59
C GLY A 31 1.67 13.56 -0.62
N LYS A 32 2.31 13.95 -1.73
CA LYS A 32 3.78 13.95 -1.81
C LYS A 32 4.40 14.93 -0.82
N ALA A 33 3.92 16.17 -0.79
CA ALA A 33 4.43 17.18 0.13
C ALA A 33 4.21 16.77 1.60
N TYR A 34 3.08 16.12 1.91
CA TYR A 34 2.80 15.57 3.23
C TYR A 34 3.80 14.47 3.60
N MET A 35 3.99 13.46 2.73
CA MET A 35 4.97 12.40 2.96
C MET A 35 6.38 12.97 3.12
N ASP A 36 6.77 13.94 2.30
CA ASP A 36 8.09 14.57 2.38
C ASP A 36 8.31 15.25 3.74
N ALA A 37 7.32 16.00 4.23
CA ALA A 37 7.38 16.66 5.53
C ALA A 37 7.34 15.66 6.71
N ALA A 38 6.45 14.68 6.66
CA ALA A 38 6.34 13.65 7.70
C ALA A 38 7.62 12.81 7.79
N TYR A 39 8.19 12.43 6.64
CA TYR A 39 9.43 11.65 6.58
C TYR A 39 10.61 12.45 7.13
N ALA A 40 10.76 13.72 6.75
CA ALA A 40 11.80 14.60 7.29
C ALA A 40 11.68 14.77 8.82
N SER A 41 10.45 14.78 9.35
CA SER A 41 10.21 14.85 10.80
C SER A 41 10.65 13.56 11.50
N VAL A 42 10.36 12.40 10.91
CA VAL A 42 10.84 11.10 11.42
C VAL A 42 12.36 10.99 11.34
N GLU A 43 12.99 11.42 10.24
CA GLU A 43 14.46 11.42 10.13
C GLU A 43 15.12 12.33 11.18
N SER A 44 14.53 13.49 11.43
CA SER A 44 14.99 14.39 12.49
C SER A 44 14.83 13.76 13.86
N LEU A 45 13.72 13.05 14.08
CA LEU A 45 13.45 12.34 15.32
C LEU A 45 14.44 11.18 15.54
N PHE A 46 14.76 10.38 14.51
CA PHE A 46 15.77 9.33 14.60
C PHE A 46 17.15 9.87 14.97
N LYS A 47 17.57 11.03 14.41
CA LYS A 47 18.84 11.67 14.79
C LYS A 47 18.91 12.05 16.26
N LEU A 48 17.78 12.43 16.88
CA LEU A 48 17.73 12.69 18.32
C LEU A 48 17.93 11.43 19.17
N TYR A 49 17.85 10.26 18.56
CA TYR A 49 18.07 8.95 19.16
C TYR A 49 19.41 8.31 18.78
N ASP A 50 20.27 9.01 18.04
CA ASP A 50 21.60 8.51 17.71
C ASP A 50 22.41 8.21 18.99
N GLY A 51 22.92 6.98 19.10
CA GLY A 51 23.65 6.49 20.26
C GLY A 51 22.81 6.19 21.50
N LYS A 52 21.47 6.29 21.42
CA LYS A 52 20.56 5.89 22.49
C LYS A 52 20.28 4.38 22.46
N PRO A 53 19.86 3.78 23.59
CA PRO A 53 19.62 2.34 23.67
C PRO A 53 18.33 1.85 22.98
N SER A 54 17.50 2.75 22.43
CA SER A 54 16.28 2.40 21.70
C SER A 54 15.99 3.45 20.62
N LEU A 55 14.92 3.26 19.85
CA LEU A 55 14.39 4.19 18.86
C LEU A 55 13.11 4.89 19.37
N PRO A 56 12.66 5.98 18.72
CA PRO A 56 11.38 6.61 19.01
C PRO A 56 10.23 5.60 18.96
N ARG A 57 9.26 5.75 19.87
CA ARG A 57 8.19 4.77 20.06
C ARG A 57 6.81 5.35 19.81
N LEU A 58 5.92 4.57 19.20
CA LEU A 58 4.51 4.92 19.05
C LEU A 58 3.78 5.06 20.38
N SER A 59 4.23 4.35 21.41
CA SER A 59 3.68 4.40 22.76
C SER A 59 4.07 5.68 23.53
N ASP A 60 5.11 6.40 23.09
CA ASP A 60 5.47 7.68 23.67
C ASP A 60 4.53 8.78 23.13
N PRO A 61 3.96 9.65 23.98
CA PRO A 61 2.96 10.63 23.57
C PRO A 61 3.51 11.77 22.68
N VAL A 62 4.82 12.01 22.69
CA VAL A 62 5.48 13.05 21.87
C VAL A 62 5.95 12.43 20.56
N ASP A 63 6.76 11.37 20.65
CA ASP A 63 7.29 10.68 19.47
C ASP A 63 6.16 10.05 18.65
N GLY A 64 5.17 9.46 19.33
CA GLY A 64 4.03 8.81 18.71
C GLY A 64 3.19 9.74 17.84
N LYS A 65 3.16 11.06 18.12
CA LYS A 65 2.49 12.03 17.24
C LYS A 65 3.23 12.21 15.92
N VAL A 66 4.55 12.37 15.99
CA VAL A 66 5.42 12.50 14.81
C VAL A 66 5.37 11.21 13.98
N LEU A 67 5.41 10.06 14.63
CA LEU A 67 5.32 8.76 13.98
C LEU A 67 3.92 8.51 13.38
N ALA A 68 2.84 8.96 14.00
CA ALA A 68 1.50 8.77 13.44
C ALA A 68 1.33 9.47 12.08
N ASP A 69 1.98 10.62 11.87
CA ASP A 69 1.88 11.36 10.62
C ASP A 69 2.48 10.59 9.43
N ILE A 70 3.59 9.87 9.63
CA ILE A 70 4.25 9.16 8.53
C ILE A 70 3.45 7.97 8.01
N TRP A 71 2.44 7.52 8.77
CA TRP A 71 1.51 6.45 8.38
C TRP A 71 0.08 6.96 8.15
N ASN A 72 -0.13 8.27 7.98
CA ASN A 72 -1.41 8.85 7.63
C ASN A 72 -1.78 8.57 6.15
N ALA A 73 -2.15 7.33 5.86
CA ALA A 73 -2.48 6.89 4.51
C ALA A 73 -3.58 7.71 3.82
N PRO A 74 -4.67 8.14 4.48
CA PRO A 74 -5.65 9.02 3.84
C PRO A 74 -5.07 10.34 3.35
N ALA A 75 -4.15 10.95 4.10
CA ALA A 75 -3.51 12.21 3.71
C ALA A 75 -2.42 12.01 2.65
N ILE A 76 -1.72 10.86 2.68
CA ILE A 76 -0.56 10.59 1.82
C ILE A 76 -0.95 9.87 0.53
N LEU A 77 -1.67 8.75 0.65
CA LEU A 77 -2.03 7.86 -0.46
C LEU A 77 -3.39 8.23 -1.04
N GLY A 78 -4.32 8.76 -0.24
CA GLY A 78 -5.69 9.00 -0.70
C GLY A 78 -6.46 7.69 -0.85
N LYS A 79 -7.12 7.48 -2.00
CA LYS A 79 -7.93 6.29 -2.27
C LYS A 79 -7.69 5.77 -3.69
N PRO A 80 -7.74 4.45 -3.93
CA PRO A 80 -7.70 3.87 -5.27
C PRO A 80 -8.95 4.26 -6.11
N PRO A 81 -8.91 4.12 -7.45
CA PRO A 81 -7.88 3.44 -8.24
C PRO A 81 -6.69 4.32 -8.66
N TYR A 82 -5.48 3.85 -8.35
CA TYR A 82 -4.22 4.47 -8.78
C TYR A 82 -3.90 4.15 -10.25
N ALA A 83 -3.31 5.11 -10.95
CA ALA A 83 -2.99 5.03 -12.37
C ALA A 83 -1.49 5.23 -12.65
N ALA A 84 -1.10 5.10 -13.92
CA ALA A 84 0.27 5.24 -14.39
C ALA A 84 0.95 6.55 -13.94
N ASP A 85 0.18 7.64 -13.83
CA ASP A 85 0.68 8.96 -13.42
C ASP A 85 1.07 8.99 -11.92
N ASP A 86 0.50 8.10 -11.10
CA ASP A 86 0.83 7.97 -9.68
C ASP A 86 2.09 7.14 -9.42
N LEU A 87 2.54 6.35 -10.41
CA LEU A 87 3.51 5.27 -10.21
C LEU A 87 4.80 5.76 -9.56
N GLN A 88 5.40 6.84 -10.08
CA GLN A 88 6.66 7.36 -9.53
C GLN A 88 6.49 7.81 -8.07
N THR A 89 5.40 8.51 -7.77
CA THR A 89 5.09 8.98 -6.42
C THR A 89 4.90 7.81 -5.45
N LEU A 90 4.17 6.76 -5.85
CA LEU A 90 3.96 5.56 -5.05
C LEU A 90 5.28 4.82 -4.77
N LEU A 91 6.17 4.72 -5.76
CA LEU A 91 7.49 4.11 -5.57
C LEU A 91 8.38 4.92 -4.63
N GLU A 92 8.32 6.26 -4.68
CA GLU A 92 9.00 7.12 -3.71
C GLU A 92 8.49 6.87 -2.28
N PHE A 93 7.18 6.70 -2.11
CA PHE A 93 6.58 6.39 -0.81
C PHE A 93 7.04 5.02 -0.30
N VAL A 94 7.03 4.01 -1.18
CA VAL A 94 7.56 2.68 -0.86
C VAL A 94 9.01 2.76 -0.40
N LYS A 95 9.87 3.50 -1.12
CA LYS A 95 11.29 3.67 -0.76
C LYS A 95 11.46 4.25 0.64
N LYS A 96 10.73 5.32 0.97
CA LYS A 96 10.77 5.98 2.29
C LYS A 96 10.27 5.08 3.41
N GLN A 97 9.23 4.30 3.16
CA GLN A 97 8.68 3.42 4.18
C GLN A 97 9.56 2.19 4.38
N THR A 98 10.23 1.71 3.34
CA THR A 98 11.26 0.68 3.45
C THR A 98 12.45 1.14 4.28
N SER A 99 12.89 2.40 4.17
CA SER A 99 13.96 2.90 5.05
C SER A 99 13.53 2.95 6.53
N ILE A 100 12.28 3.32 6.82
CA ILE A 100 11.72 3.26 8.18
C ILE A 100 11.64 1.81 8.68
N LEU A 101 11.15 0.89 7.85
CA LEU A 101 11.11 -0.53 8.17
C LEU A 101 12.51 -1.05 8.53
N GLN A 102 13.51 -0.71 7.73
CA GLN A 102 14.91 -1.08 7.95
C GLN A 102 15.47 -0.46 9.22
N ALA A 103 15.18 0.80 9.51
CA ALA A 103 15.66 1.49 10.71
C ALA A 103 15.26 0.73 11.98
N TYR A 104 13.98 0.32 12.09
CA TYR A 104 13.51 -0.47 13.22
C TYR A 104 13.97 -1.93 13.17
N ALA A 105 13.87 -2.60 12.01
CA ALA A 105 14.21 -4.03 11.91
C ALA A 105 15.70 -4.31 12.12
N LEU A 106 16.56 -3.37 11.72
CA LEU A 106 18.02 -3.49 11.81
C LEU A 106 18.61 -2.58 12.89
N PHE A 107 17.80 -2.13 13.85
CA PHE A 107 18.29 -1.35 14.96
C PHE A 107 19.35 -2.11 15.75
N SER A 108 20.41 -1.39 16.13
CA SER A 108 21.40 -1.84 17.10
C SER A 108 21.70 -0.68 18.04
N PRO A 109 21.60 -0.86 19.37
CA PRO A 109 21.88 0.20 20.35
C PRO A 109 23.36 0.61 20.38
N GLN A 110 24.24 -0.19 19.79
CA GLN A 110 25.66 0.11 19.63
C GLN A 110 26.11 -0.25 18.20
N PRO A 111 25.79 0.60 17.21
CA PRO A 111 26.15 0.35 15.82
C PRO A 111 27.66 0.12 15.67
N GLY A 112 28.05 -0.91 14.92
CA GLY A 112 29.45 -1.29 14.70
C GLY A 112 30.11 -2.09 15.84
N ARG A 113 29.48 -2.17 17.03
CA ARG A 113 29.94 -3.04 18.13
C ARG A 113 29.05 -4.25 18.35
N LYS A 114 27.74 -4.12 18.09
CA LYS A 114 26.78 -5.20 18.15
C LYS A 114 26.04 -5.31 16.83
N ALA A 115 25.97 -6.52 16.28
CA ALA A 115 25.12 -6.78 15.12
C ALA A 115 23.65 -6.58 15.50
N PRO A 116 22.81 -6.06 14.57
CA PRO A 116 21.37 -6.02 14.78
C PRO A 116 20.81 -7.40 15.11
N ASP A 117 19.77 -7.44 15.94
CA ASP A 117 18.99 -8.64 16.24
C ASP A 117 17.57 -8.46 15.71
N PRO A 118 17.28 -8.84 14.45
CA PRO A 118 15.98 -8.64 13.84
C PRO A 118 14.84 -9.33 14.58
N SER A 119 15.11 -10.45 15.26
CA SER A 119 14.10 -11.20 16.02
C SER A 119 13.71 -10.44 17.28
N ALA A 120 14.69 -9.92 18.03
CA ALA A 120 14.43 -9.06 19.18
C ALA A 120 13.73 -7.76 18.76
N ASN A 121 14.20 -7.12 17.68
CA ASN A 121 13.61 -5.90 17.14
C ASN A 121 12.16 -6.11 16.67
N ALA A 122 11.84 -7.27 16.09
CA ALA A 122 10.49 -7.61 15.67
C ALA A 122 9.50 -7.69 16.84
N ILE A 123 9.98 -8.00 18.05
CA ILE A 123 9.18 -8.03 19.28
C ILE A 123 9.13 -6.63 19.90
N GLU A 124 10.29 -5.98 20.04
CA GLU A 124 10.43 -4.67 20.68
C GLU A 124 9.65 -3.60 19.92
N PHE A 125 9.83 -3.49 18.61
CA PHE A 125 9.26 -2.43 17.75
C PHE A 125 8.05 -2.91 16.94
N GLN A 126 7.32 -3.91 17.45
CA GLN A 126 6.25 -4.55 16.69
C GLN A 126 5.14 -3.60 16.23
N ASP A 127 4.86 -2.52 16.96
CA ASP A 127 3.81 -1.56 16.59
C ASP A 127 4.24 -0.71 15.40
N GLU A 128 5.47 -0.17 15.47
CA GLU A 128 6.06 0.68 14.44
C GLU A 128 6.28 -0.13 13.15
N LEU A 129 6.80 -1.35 13.28
CA LEU A 129 6.96 -2.28 12.17
C LEU A 129 5.61 -2.69 11.57
N THR A 130 4.56 -2.83 12.40
CA THR A 130 3.21 -3.14 11.90
C THR A 130 2.61 -1.98 11.12
N ARG A 131 2.67 -0.75 11.66
CA ARG A 131 2.17 0.44 10.93
C ARG A 131 2.90 0.65 9.61
N THR A 132 4.22 0.44 9.61
CA THR A 132 5.03 0.50 8.38
C THR A 132 4.58 -0.57 7.37
N ARG A 133 4.36 -1.82 7.80
CA ARG A 133 3.87 -2.89 6.90
C ARG A 133 2.48 -2.61 6.35
N VAL A 134 1.56 -2.09 7.17
CA VAL A 134 0.20 -1.71 6.73
C VAL A 134 0.28 -0.65 5.64
N PHE A 135 1.06 0.41 5.86
CA PHE A 135 1.26 1.45 4.86
C PHE A 135 1.93 0.90 3.59
N LEU A 136 2.97 0.08 3.74
CA LEU A 136 3.67 -0.55 2.63
C LEU A 136 2.75 -1.48 1.82
N LEU A 137 1.85 -2.22 2.44
CA LEU A 137 0.85 -3.03 1.74
C LEU A 137 -0.10 -2.17 0.90
N GLN A 138 -0.54 -1.03 1.44
CA GLN A 138 -1.38 -0.07 0.73
C GLN A 138 -0.64 0.54 -0.46
N ALA A 139 0.58 1.05 -0.24
CA ALA A 139 1.40 1.64 -1.28
C ALA A 139 1.81 0.61 -2.35
N ALA A 140 2.15 -0.62 -1.97
CA ALA A 140 2.49 -1.68 -2.90
C ALA A 140 1.27 -2.13 -3.72
N GLY A 141 0.11 -2.34 -3.10
CA GLY A 141 -1.13 -2.65 -3.84
C GLY A 141 -1.50 -1.54 -4.83
N GLY A 142 -1.31 -0.28 -4.44
CA GLY A 142 -1.48 0.86 -5.35
C GLY A 142 -0.46 0.89 -6.49
N ALA A 143 0.82 0.71 -6.18
CA ALA A 143 1.88 0.68 -7.18
C ALA A 143 1.68 -0.45 -8.19
N LEU A 144 1.29 -1.65 -7.73
CA LEU A 144 0.98 -2.80 -8.60
C LEU A 144 -0.19 -2.51 -9.55
N SER A 145 -1.19 -1.75 -9.09
CA SER A 145 -2.29 -1.27 -9.94
C SER A 145 -1.79 -0.28 -11.00
N ALA A 146 -0.99 0.71 -10.56
CA ALA A 146 -0.40 1.73 -11.42
C ALA A 146 0.56 1.15 -12.48
N ILE A 147 1.31 0.10 -12.13
CA ILE A 147 2.17 -0.65 -13.05
C ILE A 147 1.35 -1.32 -14.16
N ASN A 148 0.23 -1.95 -13.80
CA ASN A 148 -0.63 -2.61 -14.77
C ASN A 148 -1.23 -1.60 -15.77
N ASP A 149 -1.70 -0.46 -15.27
CA ASP A 149 -2.20 0.63 -16.11
C ASP A 149 -1.08 1.27 -16.96
N PHE A 150 0.12 1.46 -16.41
CA PHE A 150 1.29 1.92 -17.18
C PHE A 150 1.63 0.94 -18.31
N ALA A 151 1.69 -0.36 -18.03
CA ALA A 151 1.99 -1.40 -19.01
C ALA A 151 0.93 -1.44 -20.13
N ALA A 152 -0.35 -1.27 -19.79
CA ALA A 152 -1.44 -1.21 -20.77
C ALA A 152 -1.36 0.02 -21.69
N ARG A 153 -0.77 1.13 -21.21
CA ARG A 153 -0.60 2.39 -21.97
C ARG A 153 0.68 2.42 -22.82
N LEU A 154 1.57 1.42 -22.73
CA LEU A 154 2.79 1.39 -23.53
C LEU A 154 2.47 1.28 -25.02
N LYS A 155 3.07 2.17 -25.82
CA LYS A 155 3.07 2.07 -27.28
C LYS A 155 3.87 0.85 -27.72
N ASP A 156 3.59 0.29 -28.90
CA ASP A 156 4.27 -0.92 -29.35
C ASP A 156 5.79 -0.77 -29.48
N GLN A 157 6.25 0.40 -29.94
CA GLN A 157 7.68 0.77 -29.99
C GLN A 157 8.36 0.77 -28.60
N ASP A 158 7.55 0.93 -27.54
CA ASP A 158 7.99 1.01 -26.16
C ASP A 158 7.92 -0.35 -25.43
N LYS A 159 7.35 -1.38 -26.07
CA LYS A 159 7.29 -2.76 -25.55
C LYS A 159 8.59 -3.52 -25.85
N THR A 160 9.70 -3.02 -25.32
CA THR A 160 11.01 -3.66 -25.43
C THR A 160 11.24 -4.69 -24.33
N GLU A 161 12.13 -5.66 -24.57
CA GLU A 161 12.48 -6.67 -23.56
C GLU A 161 13.11 -6.05 -22.31
N ASP A 162 13.94 -5.01 -22.47
CA ASP A 162 14.52 -4.30 -21.33
C ASP A 162 13.44 -3.66 -20.44
N ARG A 163 12.39 -3.09 -21.05
CA ARG A 163 11.26 -2.52 -20.31
C ARG A 163 10.44 -3.62 -19.65
N ALA A 164 10.18 -4.72 -20.34
CA ALA A 164 9.48 -5.88 -19.76
C ALA A 164 10.24 -6.42 -18.54
N ARG A 165 11.57 -6.57 -18.64
CA ARG A 165 12.43 -6.98 -17.52
C ARG A 165 12.33 -6.03 -16.33
N GLY A 166 12.45 -4.71 -16.56
CA GLY A 166 12.34 -3.72 -15.49
C GLY A 166 10.99 -3.75 -14.78
N LEU A 167 9.89 -3.95 -15.52
CA LEU A 167 8.57 -4.11 -14.92
C LEU A 167 8.45 -5.39 -14.07
N ARG A 168 9.05 -6.51 -14.52
CA ARG A 168 9.08 -7.77 -13.75
C ARG A 168 9.89 -7.62 -12.45
N GLU A 169 11.05 -6.96 -12.49
CA GLU A 169 11.88 -6.68 -11.31
C GLU A 169 11.15 -5.80 -10.30
N MET A 170 10.48 -4.74 -10.77
CA MET A 170 9.68 -3.87 -9.92
C MET A 170 8.51 -4.64 -9.28
N ARG A 171 7.82 -5.50 -10.04
CA ARG A 171 6.79 -6.38 -9.50
C ARG A 171 7.34 -7.27 -8.39
N LEU A 172 8.50 -7.90 -8.63
CA LEU A 172 9.13 -8.78 -7.64
C LEU A 172 9.45 -8.04 -6.34
N GLY A 173 10.05 -6.85 -6.41
CA GLY A 173 10.34 -6.05 -5.21
C GLY A 173 9.07 -5.66 -4.43
N LEU A 174 7.97 -5.34 -5.12
CA LEU A 174 6.69 -5.07 -4.47
C LEU A 174 6.05 -6.34 -3.88
N GLN A 175 6.24 -7.51 -4.51
CA GLN A 175 5.80 -8.79 -3.97
C GLN A 175 6.54 -9.18 -2.69
N GLU A 176 7.84 -8.87 -2.57
CA GLU A 176 8.62 -9.13 -1.35
C GLU A 176 8.02 -8.41 -0.13
N ILE A 177 7.51 -7.19 -0.31
CA ILE A 177 6.78 -6.44 0.73
C ILE A 177 5.53 -7.20 1.17
N VAL A 178 4.75 -7.70 0.21
CA VAL A 178 3.52 -8.46 0.45
C VAL A 178 3.85 -9.75 1.22
N VAL A 179 4.83 -10.52 0.75
CA VAL A 179 5.27 -11.77 1.39
C VAL A 179 5.84 -11.51 2.79
N GLY A 180 6.64 -10.46 2.97
CA GLY A 180 7.17 -10.07 4.29
C GLY A 180 6.08 -9.78 5.31
N SER A 181 4.93 -9.26 4.87
CA SER A 181 3.76 -9.04 5.73
C SER A 181 3.03 -10.33 6.09
N VAL A 182 3.00 -11.32 5.19
CA VAL A 182 2.50 -12.68 5.51
C VAL A 182 3.38 -13.35 6.57
N LEU A 183 4.70 -13.23 6.43
CA LEU A 183 5.65 -13.79 7.40
C LEU A 183 5.46 -13.17 8.79
N ALA A 184 5.22 -11.86 8.87
CA ALA A 184 4.93 -11.19 10.13
C ALA A 184 3.67 -11.76 10.81
N LEU A 185 2.59 -12.06 10.06
CA LEU A 185 1.38 -12.69 10.61
C LEU A 185 1.61 -14.08 11.22
N ARG A 186 2.71 -14.75 10.86
CA ARG A 186 3.08 -16.07 11.39
C ARG A 186 3.92 -16.01 12.67
N SER A 187 4.46 -14.86 13.04
CA SER A 187 5.23 -14.72 14.29
C SER A 187 4.30 -14.94 15.49
N PRO A 188 4.58 -15.91 16.39
CA PRO A 188 3.75 -16.14 17.57
C PRO A 188 3.74 -14.94 18.54
N GLU A 189 4.81 -14.15 18.58
CA GLU A 189 5.00 -13.01 19.47
C GLU A 189 4.24 -11.74 19.03
N LEU A 190 3.78 -11.70 17.77
CA LEU A 190 3.01 -10.57 17.27
C LEU A 190 1.66 -10.47 17.99
N ARG A 191 1.39 -9.32 18.61
CA ARG A 191 0.11 -9.07 19.32
C ARG A 191 -1.08 -9.14 18.37
N ASP A 192 -2.21 -9.57 18.92
CA ASP A 192 -3.47 -9.71 18.17
C ASP A 192 -3.90 -8.43 17.45
N ALA A 193 -3.77 -7.27 18.11
CA ALA A 193 -4.11 -5.98 17.52
C ALA A 193 -3.29 -5.71 16.25
N ASN A 194 -2.00 -6.08 16.26
CA ASN A 194 -1.12 -5.91 15.11
C ASN A 194 -1.42 -6.92 14.01
N ARG A 195 -1.71 -8.18 14.37
CA ARG A 195 -2.18 -9.18 13.41
C ARG A 195 -3.44 -8.73 12.69
N GLN A 196 -4.38 -8.16 13.43
CA GLN A 196 -5.63 -7.64 12.88
C GLN A 196 -5.37 -6.51 11.88
N LEU A 197 -4.52 -5.54 12.22
CA LEU A 197 -4.16 -4.45 11.30
C LEU A 197 -3.56 -4.96 9.99
N ILE A 198 -2.63 -5.92 10.06
CA ILE A 198 -2.01 -6.49 8.84
C ILE A 198 -3.06 -7.28 8.04
N ALA A 199 -3.88 -8.10 8.68
CA ALA A 199 -4.93 -8.88 8.00
C ALA A 199 -5.95 -7.99 7.30
N GLN A 200 -6.37 -6.88 7.94
CA GLN A 200 -7.25 -5.88 7.33
C GLN A 200 -6.57 -5.20 6.14
N ALA A 201 -5.30 -4.83 6.27
CA ALA A 201 -4.54 -4.23 5.17
C ALA A 201 -4.44 -5.16 3.95
N PHE A 202 -4.34 -6.48 4.14
CA PHE A 202 -4.46 -7.42 3.03
C PHE A 202 -5.83 -7.30 2.35
N ALA A 203 -6.92 -7.44 3.10
CA ALA A 203 -8.28 -7.41 2.57
C ALA A 203 -8.58 -6.11 1.79
N GLU A 204 -8.19 -4.97 2.35
CA GLU A 204 -8.42 -3.64 1.75
C GLU A 204 -7.66 -3.44 0.43
N ASN A 205 -6.53 -4.14 0.25
CA ASN A 205 -5.65 -3.96 -0.91
C ASN A 205 -5.65 -5.17 -1.86
N ALA A 206 -6.59 -6.10 -1.68
CA ALA A 206 -6.67 -7.34 -2.42
C ALA A 206 -6.70 -7.13 -3.95
N ALA A 207 -7.46 -6.15 -4.43
CA ALA A 207 -7.62 -5.88 -5.86
C ALA A 207 -6.28 -5.51 -6.54
N GLY A 208 -5.54 -4.56 -5.95
CA GLY A 208 -4.28 -4.09 -6.51
C GLY A 208 -3.14 -5.11 -6.38
N ILE A 209 -3.16 -5.90 -5.30
CA ILE A 209 -2.24 -7.05 -5.17
C ILE A 209 -2.57 -8.07 -6.27
N ALA A 210 -3.84 -8.47 -6.41
CA ALA A 210 -4.24 -9.49 -7.37
C ALA A 210 -3.93 -9.13 -8.84
N SER A 211 -4.14 -7.88 -9.25
CA SER A 211 -4.00 -7.44 -10.64
C SER A 211 -2.61 -7.67 -11.23
N SER A 212 -1.59 -7.77 -10.39
CA SER A 212 -0.19 -7.93 -10.82
C SER A 212 0.36 -9.36 -10.69
N LEU A 213 -0.31 -10.21 -9.91
CA LEU A 213 0.15 -11.57 -9.64
C LEU A 213 -0.34 -12.54 -10.71
N ALA A 214 0.53 -13.43 -11.18
CA ALA A 214 0.11 -14.57 -11.98
C ALA A 214 -0.72 -15.55 -11.12
N PRO A 215 -1.62 -16.36 -11.71
CA PRO A 215 -2.46 -17.29 -10.94
C PRO A 215 -1.70 -18.22 -9.98
N PRO A 216 -0.52 -18.79 -10.32
CA PRO A 216 0.26 -19.58 -9.37
C PRO A 216 0.71 -18.79 -8.14
N ASP A 217 1.15 -17.54 -8.32
CA ASP A 217 1.61 -16.67 -7.24
C ASP A 217 0.45 -16.26 -6.32
N ARG A 218 -0.74 -16.00 -6.90
CA ARG A 218 -1.97 -15.75 -6.15
C ARG A 218 -2.30 -16.93 -5.23
N ASN A 219 -2.25 -18.15 -5.77
CA ASN A 219 -2.53 -19.36 -5.01
C ASN A 219 -1.51 -19.59 -3.90
N ALA A 220 -0.22 -19.36 -4.16
CA ALA A 220 0.83 -19.46 -3.17
C ALA A 220 0.63 -18.44 -2.02
N LEU A 221 0.33 -17.19 -2.36
CA LEU A 221 0.07 -16.13 -1.39
C LEU A 221 -1.17 -16.44 -0.52
N VAL A 222 -2.28 -16.85 -1.14
CA VAL A 222 -3.51 -17.24 -0.43
C VAL A 222 -3.24 -18.43 0.49
N SER A 223 -2.50 -19.43 0.03
CA SER A 223 -2.16 -20.61 0.83
C SER A 223 -1.32 -20.23 2.06
N ALA A 224 -0.34 -19.33 1.89
CA ALA A 224 0.50 -18.86 2.99
C ALA A 224 -0.31 -18.08 4.05
N LEU A 225 -1.28 -17.26 3.62
CA LEU A 225 -2.18 -16.55 4.54
C LEU A 225 -3.18 -17.48 5.23
N GLN A 226 -3.73 -18.47 4.51
CA GLN A 226 -4.59 -19.49 5.12
C GLN A 226 -3.84 -20.34 6.15
N ALA A 227 -2.55 -20.60 5.96
CA ALA A 227 -1.73 -21.28 6.96
C ALA A 227 -1.54 -20.47 8.25
N ALA A 228 -1.55 -19.12 8.18
CA ALA A 228 -1.49 -18.26 9.36
C ALA A 228 -2.85 -18.15 10.08
N ARG A 229 -3.96 -18.32 9.35
CA ARG A 229 -5.34 -18.09 9.80
C ARG A 229 -5.74 -18.76 11.13
N PRO A 230 -5.35 -20.02 11.45
CA PRO A 230 -5.74 -20.67 12.70
C PRO A 230 -5.24 -19.94 13.96
N SER A 231 -4.15 -19.16 13.84
CA SER A 231 -3.58 -18.39 14.95
C SER A 231 -4.22 -17.00 15.13
N LEU A 232 -5.17 -16.62 14.27
CA LEU A 232 -5.76 -15.29 14.25
C LEU A 232 -7.11 -15.25 14.98
N LYS A 233 -7.46 -14.08 15.53
CA LYS A 233 -8.80 -13.79 16.04
C LYS A 233 -9.85 -13.73 14.92
N PRO A 234 -11.16 -13.91 15.22
CA PRO A 234 -12.21 -14.01 14.21
C PRO A 234 -12.24 -12.88 13.17
N GLU A 235 -12.05 -11.62 13.58
CA GLU A 235 -12.04 -10.48 12.66
C GLU A 235 -10.88 -10.55 11.66
N ALA A 236 -9.69 -10.90 12.13
CA ALA A 236 -8.52 -11.10 11.28
C ALA A 236 -8.68 -12.33 10.36
N GLN A 237 -9.30 -13.42 10.86
CA GLN A 237 -9.64 -14.57 10.03
C GLN A 237 -10.61 -14.21 8.90
N LYS A 238 -11.60 -13.37 9.19
CA LYS A 238 -12.54 -12.86 8.19
C LYS A 238 -11.79 -12.04 7.13
N ALA A 239 -10.93 -11.12 7.54
CA ALA A 239 -10.14 -10.30 6.61
C ALA A 239 -9.26 -11.17 5.67
N ILE A 240 -8.60 -12.20 6.19
CA ILE A 240 -7.85 -13.15 5.35
C ILE A 240 -8.76 -13.93 4.39
N SER A 241 -9.97 -14.26 4.81
CA SER A 241 -10.95 -14.93 3.95
C SER A 241 -11.45 -14.01 2.83
N ASP A 242 -11.76 -12.75 3.17
CA ASP A 242 -12.17 -11.72 2.20
C ASP A 242 -11.06 -11.48 1.16
N PHE A 243 -9.81 -11.39 1.61
CA PHE A 243 -8.64 -11.31 0.71
C PHE A 243 -8.55 -12.52 -0.23
N ALA A 244 -8.64 -13.74 0.32
CA ALA A 244 -8.54 -14.96 -0.47
C ALA A 244 -9.63 -15.02 -1.55
N THR A 245 -10.87 -14.70 -1.19
CA THR A 245 -11.99 -14.63 -2.14
C THR A 245 -11.71 -13.61 -3.26
N ALA A 246 -11.30 -12.40 -2.90
CA ALA A 246 -11.04 -11.34 -3.88
C ALA A 246 -9.89 -11.68 -4.83
N VAL A 247 -8.78 -12.22 -4.30
CA VAL A 247 -7.59 -12.53 -5.10
C VAL A 247 -7.81 -13.73 -6.03
N THR A 248 -8.50 -14.77 -5.55
CA THR A 248 -8.79 -15.96 -6.37
C THR A 248 -9.81 -15.66 -7.48
N ALA A 249 -10.75 -14.73 -7.25
CA ALA A 249 -11.75 -14.34 -8.25
C ALA A 249 -11.25 -13.29 -9.26
N ALA A 250 -10.10 -12.65 -9.00
CA ALA A 250 -9.62 -11.56 -9.84
C ALA A 250 -9.28 -12.06 -11.27
N PRO A 251 -9.64 -11.30 -12.32
CA PRO A 251 -9.20 -11.63 -13.67
C PRO A 251 -7.68 -11.53 -13.77
N CYS A 252 -7.09 -12.26 -14.73
CA CYS A 252 -5.70 -12.09 -15.09
C CYS A 252 -5.64 -11.50 -16.51
N GLU A 253 -5.43 -10.19 -16.57
CA GLU A 253 -5.32 -9.42 -17.81
C GLU A 253 -3.93 -8.76 -17.91
N VAL A 254 -3.47 -8.55 -19.15
CA VAL A 254 -2.26 -7.78 -19.49
C VAL A 254 -1.02 -8.25 -18.71
N PHE A 255 -0.68 -7.58 -17.61
CA PHE A 255 0.61 -7.68 -16.97
C PHE A 255 0.82 -8.97 -16.17
N CYS A 256 -0.25 -9.57 -15.65
CA CYS A 256 -0.15 -10.88 -14.98
C CYS A 256 0.07 -12.05 -15.97
N LEU A 257 -0.11 -11.84 -17.28
CA LEU A 257 0.16 -12.83 -18.33
C LEU A 257 1.61 -12.79 -18.82
N VAL A 258 2.35 -11.75 -18.46
CA VAL A 258 3.77 -11.60 -18.80
C VAL A 258 4.60 -12.29 -17.71
N ASN A 259 5.00 -13.53 -17.98
CA ASN A 259 6.00 -14.27 -17.21
C ASN A 259 7.39 -14.05 -17.80
#